data_AF-A0A812SYD4-F1
#
_entry.id   AF-A0A812SYD4-F1
#
_cell.length_a   1.000
_cell.length_b   1.000
_cell.length_c   1.000
_cell.angle_alpha   90.00
_cell.angle_beta   90.00
_cell.angle_gamma   90.00
#
_symmetry.space_group_name_H-M   'P 1'
#
loop_
_entity.id
_entity.type
_entity.pdbx_description
1 polymer ?
#
loop_
_entity_poly.entity_id
_entity_poly.type
_entity_poly.pdbx_seq_one_letter_code
_entity_poly.pdbx_strand_id
1 'polypeptide(L)'
;PKLEETPEKNPGFDKPENPKTAESKHRQLVRKRTKKYEELQKAITKCEQDAAKAVAKASEDIKIFEQDNKADLPSYEHFMRLAKVKLRVLAAITEQPNAEGADVVKSGLTQEDQSLLPCGVDLLRKPAEIKSMLQHFLTIGNDEDLEQQRKTIGGHIGQLRMLCNTTVASVCDLASAKNSRIRDAQREEQKEKRKADAEAAREAKRLKKEADAQALA
;
A
#
# COMPACT_ATOMS: atom_id res chain seq x y z
N PRO A 1 -29.08 -30.29 -79.55
CA PRO A 1 -29.06 -29.12 -78.63
C PRO A 1 -27.68 -28.96 -77.99
N LYS A 2 -26.99 -27.88 -78.39
CA LYS A 2 -25.84 -27.34 -77.67
C LYS A 2 -26.33 -26.82 -76.31
N LEU A 3 -25.61 -27.12 -75.23
CA LEU A 3 -25.58 -26.26 -74.05
C LEU A 3 -24.11 -26.07 -73.69
N GLU A 4 -23.72 -24.81 -73.77
CA GLU A 4 -22.38 -24.27 -73.55
C GLU A 4 -22.01 -24.22 -72.06
N GLU A 5 -20.70 -24.00 -71.87
CA GLU A 5 -19.93 -23.78 -70.65
C GLU A 5 -20.61 -22.85 -69.62
N THR A 6 -20.40 -23.03 -68.31
CA THR A 6 -19.23 -22.44 -67.63
C THR A 6 -19.07 -23.03 -66.22
N PRO A 7 -17.82 -23.31 -65.76
CA PRO A 7 -17.55 -23.41 -64.34
C PRO A 7 -17.44 -21.99 -63.78
N GLU A 8 -18.36 -21.62 -62.88
CA GLU A 8 -18.21 -20.43 -62.05
C GLU A 8 -16.89 -20.53 -61.29
N LYS A 9 -15.91 -19.73 -61.73
CA LYS A 9 -14.80 -19.32 -60.88
C LYS A 9 -15.40 -18.57 -59.70
N ASN A 10 -15.34 -19.16 -58.51
CA ASN A 10 -15.32 -18.40 -57.26
C ASN A 10 -13.86 -18.02 -56.97
N PRO A 11 -13.41 -16.77 -57.21
CA PRO A 11 -12.11 -16.32 -56.76
C PRO A 11 -12.29 -15.77 -55.34
N GLY A 12 -12.56 -16.67 -54.40
CA GLY A 12 -12.44 -16.39 -52.96
C GLY A 12 -11.03 -16.65 -52.44
N PHE A 13 -10.03 -16.67 -53.34
CA PHE A 13 -8.62 -16.63 -52.94
C PHE A 13 -8.40 -15.28 -52.25
N ASP A 14 -8.28 -15.32 -50.93
CA ASP A 14 -7.74 -14.22 -50.14
C ASP A 14 -6.55 -13.64 -50.90
N LYS A 15 -6.70 -12.41 -51.39
CA LYS A 15 -5.58 -11.71 -52.01
C LYS A 15 -4.45 -11.76 -50.99
N PRO A 16 -3.25 -12.27 -51.35
CA PRO A 16 -2.13 -12.28 -50.44
C PRO A 16 -1.93 -10.85 -49.96
N GLU A 17 -2.07 -10.65 -48.65
CA GLU A 17 -1.92 -9.35 -48.03
C GLU A 17 -0.57 -8.78 -48.49
N ASN A 18 -0.58 -7.58 -49.07
CA ASN A 18 0.62 -7.01 -49.66
C ASN A 18 1.74 -7.02 -48.59
N PRO A 19 2.91 -7.62 -48.86
CA PRO A 19 3.95 -7.83 -47.83
C PRO A 19 4.37 -6.52 -47.15
N LYS A 20 4.31 -5.38 -47.85
CA LYS A 20 4.55 -4.05 -47.26
C LYS A 20 3.52 -3.66 -46.20
N THR A 21 2.27 -4.10 -46.35
CA THR A 21 1.17 -3.86 -45.42
C THR A 21 1.25 -4.79 -44.22
N ALA A 22 1.61 -6.06 -44.44
CA ALA A 22 1.87 -7.04 -43.37
C ALA A 22 3.08 -6.62 -42.50
N GLU A 23 4.19 -6.20 -43.13
CA GLU A 23 5.35 -5.64 -42.43
C GLU A 23 5.01 -4.37 -41.63
N SER A 24 4.18 -3.48 -42.19
CA SER A 24 3.75 -2.26 -41.52
C SER A 24 2.90 -2.57 -40.27
N LYS A 25 1.93 -3.48 -40.39
CA LYS A 25 1.12 -3.97 -39.26
C LYS A 25 1.98 -4.64 -38.19
N HIS A 26 2.93 -5.48 -38.61
CA HIS A 26 3.88 -6.13 -37.71
C HIS A 26 4.75 -5.10 -36.94
N ARG A 27 5.32 -4.11 -37.64
CA ARG A 27 6.09 -3.02 -37.00
C ARG A 27 5.24 -2.22 -36.02
N GLN A 28 3.97 -1.95 -36.34
CA GLN A 28 3.06 -1.23 -35.45
C GLN A 28 2.71 -2.03 -34.20
N LEU A 29 2.50 -3.35 -34.33
CA LEU A 29 2.29 -4.28 -33.21
C LEU A 29 3.51 -4.32 -32.30
N VAL A 30 4.71 -4.51 -32.85
CA VAL A 30 5.96 -4.51 -32.08
C VAL A 30 6.12 -3.21 -31.30
N ARG A 31 5.92 -2.05 -31.94
CA ARG A 31 5.99 -0.73 -31.26
C ARG A 31 5.01 -0.62 -30.09
N LYS A 32 3.75 -1.06 -30.27
CA LYS A 32 2.75 -1.04 -29.19
C LYS A 32 3.16 -1.94 -28.01
N ARG A 33 3.71 -3.12 -28.30
CA ARG A 33 4.19 -4.07 -27.29
C ARG A 33 5.39 -3.52 -26.52
N THR A 34 6.39 -2.99 -27.23
CA THR A 34 7.56 -2.35 -26.63
C THR A 34 7.15 -1.19 -25.72
N LYS A 35 6.21 -0.34 -26.16
CA LYS A 35 5.71 0.76 -25.33
C LYS A 35 5.06 0.26 -24.03
N LYS A 36 4.19 -0.76 -24.10
CA LYS A 36 3.57 -1.36 -22.91
C LYS A 36 4.62 -1.97 -21.97
N TYR A 37 5.62 -2.65 -22.52
CA TYR A 37 6.74 -3.19 -21.77
C TYR A 37 7.51 -2.10 -21.02
N GLU A 38 7.87 -1.01 -21.70
CA GLU A 38 8.57 0.12 -21.08
C GLU A 38 7.75 0.81 -19.99
N GLU A 39 6.44 0.96 -20.17
CA GLU A 39 5.53 1.50 -19.16
C GLU A 39 5.50 0.62 -17.90
N LEU A 40 5.37 -0.69 -18.07
CA LEU A 40 5.41 -1.64 -16.96
C LEU A 40 6.78 -1.66 -16.28
N GLN A 41 7.88 -1.65 -17.05
CA GLN A 41 9.23 -1.59 -16.51
C GLN A 41 9.43 -0.35 -15.63
N LYS A 42 9.00 0.83 -16.10
CA LYS A 42 9.05 2.07 -15.32
C LYS A 42 8.18 1.99 -14.06
N ALA A 43 6.99 1.39 -14.16
CA ALA A 43 6.09 1.23 -13.02
C ALA A 43 6.69 0.31 -11.95
N ILE A 44 7.34 -0.79 -12.34
CA ILE A 44 8.04 -1.70 -11.42
C ILE A 44 9.18 -0.97 -10.73
N THR A 45 10.07 -0.32 -11.49
CA THR A 45 11.20 0.43 -10.93
C THR A 45 10.74 1.51 -9.95
N LYS A 46 9.68 2.24 -10.28
CA LYS A 46 9.10 3.22 -9.36
C LYS A 46 8.56 2.56 -8.10
N CYS A 47 7.86 1.43 -8.23
CA CYS A 47 7.34 0.69 -7.09
C CYS A 47 8.46 0.19 -6.15
N GLU A 48 9.60 -0.25 -6.69
CA GLU A 48 10.77 -0.64 -5.90
C GLU A 48 11.34 0.54 -5.11
N GLN A 49 11.48 1.69 -5.76
CA GLN A 49 11.97 2.91 -5.12
C GLN A 49 11.02 3.39 -4.02
N ASP A 50 9.71 3.39 -4.29
CA ASP A 50 8.69 3.79 -3.33
C ASP A 50 8.66 2.83 -2.14
N ALA A 51 8.79 1.52 -2.38
CA ALA A 51 8.88 0.51 -1.33
C ALA A 51 10.12 0.70 -0.45
N ALA A 52 11.30 0.89 -1.04
CA ALA A 52 12.52 1.13 -0.28
C ALA A 52 12.44 2.41 0.58
N LYS A 53 11.88 3.50 0.02
CA LYS A 53 11.64 4.74 0.78
C LYS A 53 10.65 4.53 1.93
N ALA A 54 9.57 3.79 1.68
CA ALA A 54 8.57 3.49 2.69
C ALA A 54 9.16 2.64 3.83
N VAL A 55 10.00 1.65 3.54
CA VAL A 55 10.71 0.84 4.54
C VAL A 55 11.62 1.71 5.38
N ALA A 56 12.49 2.51 4.75
CA ALA A 56 13.43 3.38 5.47
C ALA A 56 12.69 4.35 6.40
N LYS A 57 11.69 5.05 5.88
CA LYS A 57 10.90 6.02 6.64
C LYS A 57 10.14 5.36 7.79
N ALA A 58 9.39 4.29 7.51
CA ALA A 58 8.59 3.63 8.53
C ALA A 58 9.46 2.97 9.61
N SER A 59 10.61 2.43 9.25
CA SER A 59 11.56 1.88 10.22
C SER A 59 12.12 2.97 11.15
N GLU A 60 12.46 4.14 10.61
CA GLU A 60 12.95 5.26 11.41
C GLU A 60 11.86 5.79 12.35
N ASP A 61 10.67 6.07 11.80
CA ASP A 61 9.54 6.63 12.56
C ASP A 61 9.09 5.68 13.69
N ILE A 62 9.02 4.35 13.43
CA ILE A 62 8.69 3.36 14.46
C ILE A 62 9.75 3.36 15.56
N LYS A 63 11.04 3.38 15.19
CA LYS A 63 12.13 3.38 16.16
C LYS A 63 12.10 4.62 17.05
N ILE A 64 11.89 5.80 16.47
CA ILE A 64 11.72 7.06 17.21
C ILE A 64 10.52 6.94 18.15
N PHE A 65 9.39 6.42 17.66
CA PHE A 65 8.19 6.26 18.47
C PHE A 65 8.42 5.33 19.67
N GLU A 66 9.11 4.20 19.49
CA GLU A 66 9.43 3.26 20.57
C GLU A 66 10.34 3.87 21.63
N GLN A 67 11.31 4.68 21.21
CA GLN A 67 12.22 5.37 22.11
C GLN A 67 11.49 6.44 22.93
N ASP A 68 10.68 7.28 22.27
CA ASP A 68 9.95 8.37 22.89
C ASP A 68 8.83 7.91 23.84
N ASN A 69 8.21 6.76 23.55
CA ASN A 69 7.00 6.31 24.24
C ASN A 69 7.19 4.96 24.94
N LYS A 70 8.42 4.61 25.34
CA LYS A 70 8.75 3.28 25.88
C LYS A 70 7.84 2.84 27.04
N ALA A 71 7.48 3.76 27.92
CA ALA A 71 6.59 3.49 29.06
C ALA A 71 5.12 3.30 28.65
N ASP A 72 4.69 3.96 27.57
CA ASP A 72 3.30 3.99 27.11
C ASP A 72 3.03 3.02 25.94
N LEU A 73 4.03 2.27 25.49
CA LEU A 73 3.93 1.31 24.39
C LEU A 73 2.73 0.36 24.49
N PRO A 74 2.39 -0.23 25.66
CA PRO A 74 1.20 -1.08 25.79
C PRO A 74 -0.08 -0.37 25.34
N SER A 75 -0.11 0.93 25.52
CA SER A 75 -1.27 1.73 25.19
C SER A 75 -1.41 2.02 23.68
N TYR A 76 -0.37 1.74 22.89
CA TYR A 76 -0.36 1.85 21.43
C TYR A 76 -0.19 0.48 20.75
N GLU A 77 -0.35 -0.62 21.48
CA GLU A 77 -0.03 -1.98 21.03
C GLU A 77 -0.65 -2.29 19.66
N HIS A 78 -1.93 -1.97 19.46
CA HIS A 78 -2.61 -2.22 18.20
C HIS A 78 -1.96 -1.47 17.01
N PHE A 79 -1.73 -0.17 17.16
CA PHE A 79 -1.12 0.66 16.11
C PHE A 79 0.34 0.24 15.84
N MET A 80 1.07 -0.11 16.90
CA MET A 80 2.44 -0.60 16.82
C MET A 80 2.51 -1.94 16.09
N ARG A 81 1.61 -2.87 16.43
CA ARG A 81 1.50 -4.17 15.77
C ARG A 81 1.19 -4.00 14.29
N LEU A 82 0.21 -3.15 13.96
CA LEU A 82 -0.16 -2.84 12.57
C LEU A 82 1.02 -2.30 11.76
N ALA A 83 1.73 -1.29 12.29
CA ALA A 83 2.86 -0.67 11.62
C ALA A 83 4.04 -1.65 11.45
N LYS A 84 4.37 -2.43 12.50
CA LYS A 84 5.46 -3.42 12.46
C LYS A 84 5.18 -4.57 11.50
N VAL A 85 3.96 -5.10 11.48
CA VAL A 85 3.59 -6.18 10.56
C VAL A 85 3.74 -5.72 9.12
N LYS A 86 3.14 -4.58 8.76
CA LYS A 86 3.22 -4.04 7.39
C LYS A 86 4.66 -3.68 7.00
N LEU A 87 5.45 -3.11 7.91
CA LEU A 87 6.87 -2.84 7.69
C LEU A 87 7.63 -4.15 7.43
N ARG A 88 7.45 -5.17 8.28
CA ARG A 88 8.14 -6.46 8.15
C ARG A 88 7.84 -7.12 6.81
N VAL A 89 6.57 -7.12 6.38
CA VAL A 89 6.18 -7.67 5.08
C VAL A 89 6.80 -6.88 3.94
N LEU A 90 6.73 -5.56 3.99
CA LEU A 90 7.30 -4.70 2.94
C LEU A 90 8.83 -4.86 2.85
N ALA A 91 9.52 -4.89 3.99
CA ALA A 91 10.97 -5.10 4.08
C ALA A 91 11.37 -6.47 3.53
N ALA A 92 10.67 -7.54 3.89
CA ALA A 92 10.93 -8.88 3.37
C ALA A 92 10.79 -8.96 1.84
N ILE A 93 9.85 -8.20 1.27
CA ILE A 93 9.64 -8.11 -0.17
C ILE A 93 10.75 -7.31 -0.86
N THR A 94 11.31 -6.29 -0.21
CA THR A 94 12.35 -5.42 -0.79
C THR A 94 13.78 -5.91 -0.60
N GLU A 95 14.10 -6.56 0.53
CA GLU A 95 15.48 -6.84 0.96
C GLU A 95 16.01 -8.21 0.48
N GLN A 96 15.12 -9.13 0.10
CA GLN A 96 15.51 -10.49 -0.30
C GLN A 96 15.11 -10.79 -1.76
N PRO A 97 15.87 -10.33 -2.76
CA PRO A 97 15.50 -10.48 -4.17
C PRO A 97 15.46 -11.95 -4.66
N ASN A 98 16.12 -12.88 -3.97
CA ASN A 98 16.35 -14.25 -4.44
C ASN A 98 15.57 -15.35 -3.69
N ALA A 99 14.75 -15.00 -2.70
CA ALA A 99 13.94 -15.99 -1.96
C ALA A 99 12.48 -15.96 -2.43
N GLU A 100 11.75 -17.09 -2.43
CA GLU A 100 10.33 -17.14 -2.80
C GLU A 100 9.51 -16.16 -1.95
N GLY A 101 8.85 -15.20 -2.61
CA GLY A 101 8.42 -13.98 -1.94
C GLY A 101 7.29 -14.14 -0.94
N ALA A 102 6.30 -14.95 -1.28
CA ALA A 102 5.14 -15.17 -0.42
C ALA A 102 5.49 -16.08 0.77
N ASP A 103 6.30 -17.12 0.59
CA ASP A 103 6.54 -18.13 1.63
C ASP A 103 7.49 -17.64 2.73
N VAL A 104 8.47 -16.79 2.39
CA VAL A 104 9.29 -16.09 3.39
C VAL A 104 8.43 -15.13 4.23
N VAL A 105 7.45 -14.47 3.61
CA VAL A 105 6.55 -13.55 4.34
C VAL A 105 5.56 -14.33 5.21
N LYS A 106 5.00 -15.45 4.71
CA LYS A 106 4.01 -16.27 5.42
C LYS A 106 4.55 -16.98 6.65
N SER A 107 5.74 -17.59 6.53
CA SER A 107 6.32 -18.45 7.57
C SER A 107 6.57 -17.72 8.91
N GLY A 108 6.53 -16.39 8.92
CA GLY A 108 6.74 -15.57 10.10
C GLY A 108 5.51 -14.80 10.61
N LEU A 109 4.32 -14.98 10.02
CA LEU A 109 3.11 -14.21 10.35
C LEU A 109 2.02 -15.12 10.91
N THR A 110 1.40 -14.70 12.02
CA THR A 110 0.18 -15.34 12.52
C THR A 110 -1.01 -15.05 11.62
N GLN A 111 -2.10 -15.81 11.74
CA GLN A 111 -3.34 -15.55 11.00
C GLN A 111 -3.90 -14.15 11.30
N GLU A 112 -3.77 -13.70 12.54
CA GLU A 112 -4.12 -12.33 12.94
C GLU A 112 -3.25 -11.30 12.20
N ASP A 113 -1.93 -11.51 12.12
CA ASP A 113 -1.05 -10.57 11.41
C ASP A 113 -1.37 -10.50 9.91
N GLN A 114 -1.75 -11.63 9.31
CA GLN A 114 -2.18 -11.66 7.90
C GLN A 114 -3.46 -10.84 7.69
N SER A 115 -4.38 -10.82 8.66
CA SER A 115 -5.61 -10.00 8.59
C SER A 115 -5.36 -8.49 8.63
N LEU A 116 -4.17 -8.07 9.10
CA LEU A 116 -3.77 -6.67 9.18
C LEU A 116 -3.20 -6.12 7.85
N LEU A 117 -3.00 -6.99 6.86
CA LEU A 117 -2.48 -6.61 5.55
C LEU A 117 -3.62 -6.16 4.63
N PRO A 118 -3.38 -5.15 3.77
CA PRO A 118 -4.41 -4.62 2.88
C PRO A 118 -4.80 -5.60 1.76
N CYS A 119 -4.02 -6.66 1.58
CA CYS A 119 -4.27 -7.76 0.67
C CYS A 119 -3.70 -9.05 1.26
N GLY A 120 -4.26 -10.20 0.87
CA GLY A 120 -3.73 -11.50 1.29
C GLY A 120 -2.26 -11.66 0.86
N VAL A 121 -1.44 -12.24 1.74
CA VAL A 121 0.01 -12.43 1.50
C VAL A 121 0.28 -13.16 0.19
N ASP A 122 -0.60 -14.08 -0.19
CA ASP A 122 -0.55 -14.90 -1.39
C ASP A 122 -0.54 -14.07 -2.69
N LEU A 123 -1.09 -12.86 -2.64
CA LEU A 123 -1.17 -11.94 -3.78
C LEU A 123 0.06 -11.04 -3.90
N LEU A 124 0.88 -10.98 -2.86
CA LEU A 124 2.13 -10.22 -2.86
C LEU A 124 3.17 -10.98 -3.68
N ARG A 125 3.83 -10.25 -4.57
CA ARG A 125 4.93 -10.73 -5.40
C ARG A 125 6.11 -9.80 -5.23
N LYS A 126 7.31 -10.36 -5.18
CA LYS A 126 8.53 -9.57 -5.14
C LYS A 126 8.70 -8.81 -6.44
N PRO A 127 9.28 -7.59 -6.42
CA PRO A 127 9.59 -6.88 -7.65
C PRO A 127 10.42 -7.69 -8.64
N ALA A 128 11.32 -8.55 -8.16
CA ALA A 128 12.09 -9.49 -8.99
C ALA A 128 11.20 -10.51 -9.73
N GLU A 129 10.19 -11.07 -9.06
CA GLU A 129 9.21 -11.98 -9.66
C GLU A 129 8.38 -11.25 -10.72
N ILE A 130 7.95 -10.01 -10.43
CA ILE A 130 7.21 -9.17 -11.39
C ILE A 130 8.08 -8.83 -12.61
N LYS A 131 9.38 -8.57 -12.42
CA LYS A 131 10.35 -8.38 -13.53
C LYS A 131 10.50 -9.65 -14.36
N SER A 132 10.56 -10.82 -13.75
CA SER A 132 10.60 -12.09 -14.47
C SER A 132 9.34 -12.31 -15.31
N MET A 133 8.15 -12.00 -14.76
CA MET A 133 6.90 -12.01 -15.54
C MET A 133 6.92 -11.02 -16.71
N LEU A 134 7.57 -9.87 -16.53
CA LEU A 134 7.73 -8.86 -17.57
C LEU A 134 8.72 -9.32 -18.67
N GLN A 135 9.75 -10.11 -18.36
CA GLN A 135 10.65 -10.68 -19.38
C GLN A 135 9.89 -11.59 -20.36
N HIS A 136 8.95 -12.39 -19.86
CA HIS A 136 8.08 -13.22 -20.69
C HIS A 136 7.05 -12.42 -21.51
N PHE A 137 6.85 -11.13 -21.19
CA PHE A 137 5.89 -10.28 -21.92
C PHE A 137 6.27 -10.07 -23.39
N LEU A 138 7.57 -10.01 -23.70
CA LEU A 138 8.06 -9.79 -25.06
C LEU A 138 7.95 -11.04 -25.95
N THR A 139 7.80 -12.22 -25.34
CA THR A 139 7.71 -13.51 -26.07
C THR A 139 6.28 -13.91 -26.40
N ILE A 140 5.27 -13.19 -25.90
CA ILE A 140 3.86 -13.51 -26.15
C ILE A 140 3.48 -13.13 -27.59
N GLY A 141 3.00 -14.13 -28.35
CA GLY A 141 2.59 -13.98 -29.74
C GLY A 141 1.20 -13.38 -29.93
N ASN A 142 0.28 -13.62 -28.99
CA ASN A 142 -1.13 -13.27 -29.05
C ASN A 142 -1.46 -11.99 -28.25
N ASP A 143 -2.30 -11.12 -28.80
CA ASP A 143 -2.66 -9.84 -28.17
C ASP A 143 -3.57 -10.00 -26.93
N GLU A 144 -4.42 -11.03 -26.90
CA GLU A 144 -5.28 -11.32 -25.74
C GLU A 144 -4.44 -11.75 -24.53
N ASP A 145 -3.52 -12.69 -24.74
CA ASP A 145 -2.59 -13.15 -23.72
C ASP A 145 -1.69 -12.01 -23.23
N LEU A 146 -1.28 -11.12 -24.12
CA LEU A 146 -0.46 -9.97 -23.78
C LEU A 146 -1.23 -8.97 -22.90
N GLU A 147 -2.50 -8.69 -23.22
CA GLU A 147 -3.32 -7.83 -22.38
C GLU A 147 -3.64 -8.48 -21.03
N GLN A 148 -3.87 -9.79 -21.00
CA GLN A 148 -4.05 -10.52 -19.75
C GLN A 148 -2.80 -10.47 -18.89
N GLN A 149 -1.62 -10.72 -19.45
CA GLN A 149 -0.35 -10.62 -18.73
C GLN A 149 -0.09 -9.19 -18.23
N ARG A 150 -0.44 -8.18 -19.02
CA ARG A 150 -0.37 -6.76 -18.60
C ARG A 150 -1.24 -6.51 -17.37
N LYS A 151 -2.48 -7.02 -17.35
CA LYS A 151 -3.40 -6.87 -16.22
C LYS A 151 -2.85 -7.57 -14.97
N THR A 152 -2.30 -8.78 -15.12
CA THR A 152 -1.70 -9.54 -14.01
C THR A 152 -0.52 -8.78 -13.40
N ILE A 153 0.43 -8.33 -14.24
CA ILE A 153 1.59 -7.52 -13.79
C ILE A 153 1.11 -6.23 -13.12
N GLY A 154 0.16 -5.52 -13.74
CA GLY A 154 -0.43 -4.31 -13.17
C GLY A 154 -1.11 -4.55 -11.82
N GLY A 155 -1.78 -5.69 -11.64
CA GLY A 155 -2.36 -6.13 -10.39
C GLY A 155 -1.31 -6.27 -9.29
N HIS A 156 -0.22 -6.99 -9.54
CA HIS A 156 0.86 -7.15 -8.57
C HIS A 156 1.53 -5.83 -8.19
N ILE A 157 1.77 -4.94 -9.17
CA ILE A 157 2.28 -3.58 -8.89
C ILE A 157 1.30 -2.79 -8.01
N GLY A 158 -0.01 -2.93 -8.28
CA GLY A 158 -1.06 -2.30 -7.48
C GLY A 158 -1.06 -2.77 -6.02
N GLN A 159 -0.92 -4.08 -5.79
CA GLN A 159 -0.86 -4.66 -4.44
C GLN A 159 0.37 -4.15 -3.67
N LEU A 160 1.54 -4.13 -4.31
CA LEU A 160 2.76 -3.59 -3.70
C LEU A 160 2.63 -2.11 -3.35
N ARG A 161 2.07 -1.30 -4.25
CA ARG A 161 1.86 0.12 -3.99
C ARG A 161 0.89 0.35 -2.83
N MET A 162 -0.18 -0.45 -2.76
CA MET A 162 -1.13 -0.38 -1.66
C MET A 162 -0.47 -0.74 -0.33
N LEU A 163 0.38 -1.77 -0.31
CA LEU A 163 1.17 -2.11 0.87
C LEU A 163 2.08 -0.93 1.27
N CYS A 164 2.83 -0.33 0.33
CA CYS A 164 3.68 0.84 0.61
C CYS A 164 2.89 1.98 1.26
N ASN A 165 1.77 2.37 0.64
CA ASN A 165 0.94 3.47 1.12
C ASN A 165 0.38 3.19 2.52
N THR A 166 -0.10 1.97 2.77
CA THR A 166 -0.69 1.60 4.05
C THR A 166 0.35 1.38 5.16
N THR A 167 1.58 1.01 4.82
CA THR A 167 2.72 1.00 5.77
C THR A 167 3.00 2.41 6.27
N VAL A 168 3.14 3.37 5.35
CA VAL A 168 3.38 4.79 5.72
C VAL A 168 2.18 5.35 6.48
N ALA A 169 0.95 5.05 6.06
CA ALA A 169 -0.26 5.49 6.76
C ALA A 169 -0.33 4.97 8.20
N SER A 170 0.04 3.71 8.46
CA SER A 170 0.01 3.12 9.81
C SER A 170 0.96 3.84 10.77
N VAL A 171 2.06 4.38 10.25
CA VAL A 171 2.99 5.21 11.02
C VAL A 171 2.42 6.61 11.29
N CYS A 172 1.70 7.19 10.32
CA CYS A 172 0.96 8.43 10.57
C CYS A 172 -0.16 8.23 11.61
N ASP A 173 -0.82 7.07 11.61
CA ASP A 173 -1.85 6.73 12.59
C ASP A 173 -1.26 6.61 14.01
N LEU A 174 -0.04 6.07 14.14
CA LEU A 174 0.71 6.08 15.42
C LEU A 174 0.92 7.50 15.95
N ALA A 175 1.42 8.40 15.09
CA ALA A 175 1.63 9.80 15.47
C ALA A 175 0.31 10.51 15.83
N SER A 176 -0.76 10.22 15.10
CA SER A 176 -2.11 10.74 15.37
C SER A 176 -2.66 10.25 16.72
N ALA A 177 -2.50 8.96 17.01
CA ALA A 177 -2.90 8.38 18.29
C ALA A 177 -2.17 9.04 19.46
N LYS A 178 -0.86 9.28 19.34
CA LYS A 178 -0.07 10.02 20.33
C LYS A 178 -0.64 11.42 20.57
N ASN A 179 -0.88 12.16 19.49
CA ASN A 179 -1.44 13.51 19.58
C ASN A 179 -2.84 13.55 20.16
N SER A 180 -3.66 12.52 19.93
CA SER A 180 -4.99 12.41 20.57
C SER A 180 -4.85 12.29 22.08
N ARG A 181 -3.96 11.40 22.56
CA ARG A 181 -3.77 11.20 23.99
C ARG A 181 -3.23 12.43 24.70
N ILE A 182 -2.26 13.13 24.08
CA ILE A 182 -1.73 14.38 24.64
C ILE A 182 -2.87 15.39 24.82
N ARG A 183 -3.76 15.52 23.83
CA ARG A 183 -4.92 16.40 23.92
C ARG A 183 -5.90 15.98 25.01
N ASP A 184 -6.11 14.68 25.19
CA ASP A 184 -7.02 14.18 26.23
C ASP A 184 -6.43 14.37 27.64
N ALA A 185 -5.12 14.15 27.82
CA ALA A 185 -4.42 14.45 29.07
C ALA A 185 -4.51 15.95 29.43
N GLN A 186 -4.28 16.83 28.47
CA GLN A 186 -4.43 18.28 28.67
C GLN A 186 -5.87 18.69 29.03
N ARG A 187 -6.87 18.01 28.46
CA ARG A 187 -8.28 18.26 28.81
C ARG A 187 -8.61 17.82 30.23
N GLU A 188 -8.10 16.67 30.67
CA GLU A 188 -8.32 16.19 32.04
C GLU A 188 -7.61 17.09 33.06
N GLU A 189 -6.36 17.50 32.79
CA GLU A 189 -5.65 18.46 33.64
C GLU A 189 -6.42 19.78 33.78
N GLN A 190 -6.97 20.30 32.67
CA GLN A 190 -7.81 21.50 32.72
C GLN A 190 -9.11 21.30 33.51
N LYS A 191 -9.73 20.11 33.45
CA LYS A 191 -10.92 19.79 34.24
C LYS A 191 -10.60 19.72 35.72
N GLU A 192 -9.49 19.10 36.10
CA GLU A 192 -9.06 19.02 37.50
C GLU A 192 -8.75 20.40 38.07
N LYS A 193 -8.01 21.23 37.32
CA LYS A 193 -7.74 22.62 37.72
C LYS A 193 -9.02 23.41 37.96
N ARG A 194 -10.01 23.29 37.05
CA ARG A 194 -11.32 23.94 37.21
C ARG A 194 -12.09 23.44 38.44
N LYS A 195 -11.99 22.14 38.77
CA LYS A 195 -12.61 21.58 39.99
C LYS A 195 -11.95 22.16 41.23
N ALA A 196 -10.62 22.19 41.28
CA ALA A 196 -9.86 22.76 42.39
C ALA A 196 -10.17 24.25 42.58
N ASP A 197 -10.19 25.05 41.51
CA ASP A 197 -10.55 26.47 41.56
C ASP A 197 -11.98 26.69 42.07
N ALA A 198 -12.92 25.84 41.63
CA ALA A 198 -14.32 25.92 42.08
C ALA A 198 -14.48 25.54 43.56
N GLU A 199 -13.72 24.56 44.04
CA GLU A 199 -13.69 24.17 45.45
C GLU A 199 -13.07 25.26 46.32
N ALA A 200 -11.91 25.80 45.94
CA ALA A 200 -11.27 26.92 46.61
C ALA A 200 -12.19 28.16 46.66
N ALA A 201 -12.90 28.46 45.57
CA ALA A 201 -13.87 29.57 45.54
C ALA A 201 -15.07 29.33 46.46
N ARG A 202 -15.53 28.07 46.61
CA ARG A 202 -16.61 27.71 47.55
C ARG A 202 -16.12 27.84 48.99
N GLU A 203 -14.92 27.37 49.29
CA GLU A 203 -14.32 27.47 50.62
C GLU A 203 -14.08 28.92 51.04
N ALA A 204 -13.50 29.75 50.15
CA ALA A 204 -13.33 31.18 50.41
C ALA A 204 -14.66 31.90 50.70
N LYS A 205 -15.75 31.52 50.02
CA LYS A 205 -17.09 32.05 50.32
C LYS A 205 -17.62 31.61 51.69
N ARG A 206 -17.31 30.39 52.13
CA ARG A 206 -17.72 29.90 53.47
C ARG A 206 -16.96 30.66 54.56
N LEU A 207 -15.63 30.75 54.43
CA LEU A 207 -14.78 31.49 55.37
C LEU A 207 -15.20 32.97 55.49
N LYS A 208 -15.53 33.61 54.37
CA LYS A 208 -16.03 35.00 54.39
C LYS A 208 -17.35 35.12 55.15
N LYS A 209 -18.31 34.22 54.92
CA LYS A 209 -19.59 34.22 55.65
C LYS A 209 -19.41 34.00 57.16
N GLU A 210 -18.49 33.12 57.55
CA GLU A 210 -18.17 32.87 58.96
C GLU A 210 -17.53 34.10 59.62
N ALA A 211 -16.60 34.77 58.93
CA ALA A 211 -15.99 36.01 59.40
C ALA A 211 -17.03 37.14 59.54
N ASP A 212 -17.90 37.32 58.55
CA ASP A 212 -18.97 38.33 58.59
C ASP A 212 -19.95 38.07 59.75
N ALA A 213 -20.28 36.80 60.02
CA ALA A 213 -21.17 36.42 61.12
C ALA A 213 -20.52 36.65 62.51
N GLN A 214 -19.22 36.41 62.64
CA GLN A 214 -18.49 36.68 63.89
C GLN A 214 -18.34 38.19 64.16
N ALA A 215 -18.25 39.02 63.12
CA ALA A 215 -18.16 40.47 63.28
C ALA A 215 -19.48 41.16 63.69
N LEU A 216 -20.61 40.44 63.56
CA LEU A 216 -21.96 40.91 63.91
C LEU A 216 -22.44 40.43 65.30
N ALA A 217 -21.68 39.56 65.95
CA ALA A 217 -21.96 39.04 67.29
C ALA A 217 -21.17 39.80 68.36
#